data_AF-A0A3B0W875-F1
#
_entry.id   AF-A0A3B0W875-F1
#
_cell.length_a   1.000
_cell.length_b   1.000
_cell.length_c   1.000
_cell.angle_alpha   90.00
_cell.angle_beta   90.00
_cell.angle_gamma   90.00
#
_symmetry.space_group_name_H-M   'P 1'
#
loop_
_entity.id
_entity.type
_entity.pdbx_description
1 polymer ?
#
loop_
_entity_poly.entity_id
_entity_poly.type
_entity_poly.pdbx_seq_one_letter_code
_entity_poly.pdbx_strand_id
1 'polypeptide(L)'
;MFSPFDKLFGWMSNDLAIDLGTANTLVYVKGKGIVLREPSVVAVRQDLRSSKVVAVGKEAKMMLGRTPGNIKAIRPIKDGVIADFEVTEAMLRFFIKKVHNRRTL
;
A
#
# COMPACT_ATOMS: atom_id res chain seq x y z
N MET A 1 -1.82 -21.25 26.98
CA MET A 1 -0.47 -21.52 27.50
C MET A 1 0.50 -20.95 26.48
N PHE A 2 1.16 -19.83 26.80
CA PHE A 2 2.08 -19.16 25.87
C PHE A 2 3.40 -19.93 25.83
N SER A 3 3.81 -20.37 24.64
CA SER A 3 5.06 -21.09 24.43
C SER A 3 6.22 -20.08 24.28
N PRO A 4 7.40 -20.33 24.84
CA PRO A 4 8.59 -19.48 24.62
C PRO A 4 8.95 -19.34 23.13
N PHE A 5 8.51 -20.28 22.28
CA PHE A 5 8.67 -20.24 20.83
C PHE A 5 7.76 -19.20 20.14
N ASP A 6 6.63 -18.82 20.73
CA ASP A 6 5.71 -17.80 20.18
C ASP A 6 6.36 -16.40 20.13
N LYS A 7 7.30 -16.10 21.03
CA LYS A 7 8.08 -14.85 20.99
C LYS A 7 9.06 -14.81 19.82
N LEU A 8 9.67 -15.94 19.49
CA LEU A 8 10.63 -16.05 18.38
C LEU A 8 9.91 -16.00 17.02
N PHE A 9 8.74 -16.66 16.91
CA PHE A 9 7.89 -16.59 15.71
C PHE A 9 7.06 -15.30 15.61
N GLY A 10 6.75 -14.64 16.72
CA GLY A 10 6.09 -13.33 16.74
C GLY A 10 6.91 -12.25 16.00
N TRP A 11 8.23 -12.35 16.02
CA TRP A 11 9.12 -11.48 15.23
C TRP A 11 8.97 -11.70 13.70
N MET A 12 8.48 -12.87 13.30
CA MET A 12 8.15 -13.29 11.92
C MET A 12 6.65 -13.20 11.58
N SER A 13 5.80 -12.65 12.47
CA SER A 13 4.36 -12.59 12.21
C SER A 13 4.05 -11.92 10.86
N ASN A 14 3.25 -12.61 10.05
CA ASN A 14 2.65 -12.15 8.79
C ASN A 14 1.22 -11.61 9.00
N ASP A 15 0.75 -11.58 10.25
CA ASP A 15 -0.60 -11.11 10.58
C ASP A 15 -0.65 -9.59 10.40
N LEU A 16 -1.39 -9.16 9.39
CA LEU A 16 -1.60 -7.76 9.05
C LEU A 16 -3.06 -7.35 9.29
N ALA A 17 -3.25 -6.14 9.79
CA ALA A 17 -4.50 -5.41 9.63
C ALA A 17 -4.24 -4.19 8.74
N ILE A 18 -5.10 -3.98 7.75
CA ILE A 18 -5.00 -2.87 6.80
C ILE A 18 -6.24 -1.99 6.94
N ASP A 19 -6.03 -0.73 7.32
CA ASP A 19 -7.06 0.31 7.24
C ASP A 19 -6.95 0.98 5.88
N LEU A 20 -7.94 0.74 5.03
CA LEU A 20 -7.98 1.16 3.64
C LEU A 20 -8.85 2.42 3.48
N GLY A 21 -8.32 3.55 3.93
CA GLY A 21 -9.03 4.83 3.86
C GLY A 21 -8.96 5.52 2.49
N THR A 22 -9.93 6.39 2.20
CA THR A 22 -9.97 7.23 0.99
C THR A 22 -8.74 8.12 0.83
N ALA A 23 -8.15 8.58 1.93
CA ALA A 23 -7.02 9.51 1.92
C ALA A 23 -5.69 8.84 2.25
N ASN A 24 -5.68 7.90 3.20
CA ASN A 24 -4.48 7.22 3.67
C ASN A 24 -4.76 5.74 3.94
N THR A 25 -3.76 4.91 3.69
CA THR A 25 -3.71 3.51 4.08
C THR A 25 -2.75 3.33 5.25
N LEU A 26 -3.20 2.60 6.27
CA LEU A 26 -2.36 2.19 7.39
C LEU A 26 -2.21 0.68 7.39
N VAL A 27 -1.02 0.22 7.76
CA VAL A 27 -0.76 -1.21 7.99
C VAL A 27 -0.26 -1.40 9.41
N TYR A 28 -0.98 -2.23 10.16
CA TYR A 28 -0.62 -2.70 11.48
C TYR A 28 -0.08 -4.13 11.39
N VAL A 29 1.01 -4.43 12.09
CA VAL A 29 1.55 -5.78 12.24
C VAL A 29 1.38 -6.19 13.71
N LYS A 30 0.81 -7.38 13.93
CA LYS A 30 0.65 -7.95 15.27
C LYS A 30 1.99 -7.95 16.03
N GLY A 31 1.99 -7.33 17.22
CA GLY A 31 3.18 -7.22 18.06
C GLY A 31 4.18 -6.12 17.66
N LYS A 32 3.98 -5.40 16.55
CA LYS A 32 4.83 -4.24 16.16
C LYS A 32 4.09 -2.91 16.17
N GLY A 33 2.77 -2.91 16.07
CA GLY A 33 2.02 -1.66 15.93
C GLY A 33 1.82 -1.25 14.47
N ILE A 34 1.54 0.04 14.25
CA ILE A 34 1.43 0.63 12.91
C ILE A 34 2.83 0.77 12.32
N VAL A 35 3.11 0.06 11.24
CA VAL A 35 4.42 0.01 10.58
C VAL A 35 4.45 0.77 9.25
N LEU A 36 3.27 1.15 8.73
CA LEU A 36 3.11 1.94 7.51
C LEU A 36 1.93 2.90 7.66
N ARG A 37 2.14 4.14 7.20
CA ARG A 37 1.12 5.18 7.06
C ARG A 37 1.42 5.98 5.79
N GLU A 38 0.71 5.67 4.71
CA GLU A 38 0.97 6.23 3.38
C GLU A 38 -0.32 6.81 2.78
N PRO A 39 -0.24 7.81 1.90
CA PRO A 39 -1.39 8.25 1.11
C PRO A 39 -1.99 7.13 0.24
N SER A 40 -3.32 7.10 0.12
CA SER A 40 -4.04 6.17 -0.78
C SER A 40 -4.02 6.68 -2.22
N VAL A 41 -2.82 6.78 -2.80
CA VAL A 41 -2.60 7.32 -4.14
C VAL A 41 -1.68 6.39 -4.92
N VAL A 42 -2.03 6.17 -6.19
CA VAL A 42 -1.24 5.39 -7.15
C VAL A 42 -1.00 6.23 -8.38
N ALA A 43 0.26 6.29 -8.85
CA ALA A 43 0.59 6.84 -10.15
C ALA A 43 0.71 5.70 -11.14
N VAL A 44 -0.09 5.73 -12.19
CA VAL A 44 -0.06 4.74 -13.29
C VAL A 44 0.37 5.43 -14.57
N ARG A 45 1.19 4.74 -15.35
CA ARG A 45 1.43 5.08 -16.75
C ARG A 45 0.34 4.42 -17.57
N GLN A 46 -0.37 5.21 -18.36
CA GLN A 46 -1.39 4.74 -19.28
C GLN A 46 -0.74 4.49 -20.63
N ASP A 47 -0.51 3.22 -20.96
CA ASP A 47 -0.15 2.80 -22.32
C ASP A 47 -1.38 2.19 -23.01
N LEU A 48 -1.43 2.23 -24.35
CA LEU A 48 -2.57 1.74 -25.14
C LEU A 48 -2.93 0.25 -24.91
N ARG A 49 -2.04 -0.52 -24.26
CA ARG A 49 -2.18 -1.96 -24.04
C ARG A 49 -2.22 -2.36 -22.57
N SER A 50 -1.71 -1.52 -21.66
CA SER A 50 -1.72 -1.82 -20.22
C SER A 50 -1.45 -0.58 -19.36
N SER A 51 -1.98 -0.58 -18.15
CA SER A 51 -1.64 0.40 -17.13
C SER A 51 -0.50 -0.14 -16.26
N LYS A 52 0.62 0.58 -16.19
CA LYS A 52 1.77 0.18 -15.36
C LYS A 52 1.88 1.07 -14.13
N VAL A 53 1.91 0.48 -12.94
CA VAL A 53 2.19 1.24 -11.71
C VAL A 53 3.61 1.82 -11.76
N VAL A 54 3.69 3.14 -11.58
CA VAL A 54 4.94 3.93 -11.55
C VAL A 54 5.35 4.23 -10.12
N ALA A 55 4.39 4.61 -9.28
CA ALA A 55 4.61 4.93 -7.87
C ALA A 55 3.34 4.67 -7.06
N VAL A 56 3.51 4.49 -5.74
CA VAL A 56 2.41 4.28 -4.79
C VAL A 56 2.73 5.07 -3.51
N GLY A 57 1.73 5.61 -2.83
CA GLY A 57 1.93 6.30 -1.55
C GLY A 57 2.42 7.73 -1.71
N LYS A 58 3.40 8.14 -0.90
CA LYS A 58 3.92 9.50 -0.87
C LYS A 58 4.45 9.96 -2.22
N GLU A 59 5.18 9.10 -2.93
CA GLU A 59 5.74 9.39 -4.24
C GLU A 59 4.64 9.67 -5.27
N ALA A 60 3.60 8.85 -5.30
CA ALA A 60 2.44 9.07 -6.16
C ALA A 60 1.66 10.34 -5.79
N LYS A 61 1.51 10.64 -4.49
CA LYS A 61 0.86 11.87 -4.03
C LYS A 61 1.58 13.12 -4.52
N MET A 62 2.90 13.13 -4.55
CA MET A 62 3.69 14.27 -5.07
C MET A 62 3.48 14.53 -6.56
N MET A 63 2.97 13.53 -7.30
CA MET A 63 2.67 13.65 -8.73
C MET A 63 1.27 14.21 -9.01
N LEU A 64 0.38 14.34 -8.01
CA LEU A 64 -0.97 14.88 -8.22
C LEU A 64 -0.91 16.29 -8.82
N GLY A 65 -1.56 16.46 -9.99
CA GLY A 65 -1.57 17.73 -10.73
C GLY A 65 -0.22 18.10 -11.36
N ARG A 66 0.76 17.19 -11.37
CA ARG A 66 2.13 17.42 -11.84
C ARG A 66 2.64 16.30 -12.76
N THR A 67 1.75 15.46 -13.28
CA THR A 67 2.12 14.35 -14.17
C THR A 67 2.26 14.81 -15.63
N PRO A 68 3.20 14.23 -16.40
CA PRO A 68 3.18 14.33 -17.86
C PRO A 68 1.97 13.56 -18.42
N GLY A 69 1.58 13.84 -19.68
CA GLY A 69 0.29 13.40 -20.24
C GLY A 69 -0.01 11.90 -20.20
N ASN A 70 1.00 11.02 -20.18
CA ASN A 70 0.80 9.58 -20.09
C ASN A 70 0.85 9.01 -18.67
N ILE A 71 1.01 9.83 -17.64
CA ILE A 71 0.96 9.41 -16.23
C ILE A 71 -0.25 10.03 -15.56
N LYS A 72 -0.99 9.22 -14.80
CA LYS A 72 -2.13 9.66 -14.01
C LYS A 72 -1.94 9.26 -12.56
N ALA A 73 -2.03 10.23 -11.66
CA ALA A 73 -2.13 9.97 -10.22
C ALA A 73 -3.60 9.81 -9.83
N ILE A 74 -3.96 8.68 -9.24
CA ILE A 74 -5.33 8.22 -8.99
C ILE A 74 -5.48 7.92 -7.49
N ARG A 75 -6.64 8.26 -6.92
CA ARG A 75 -7.10 7.69 -5.65
C ARG A 75 -8.07 6.55 -5.95
N PRO A 76 -7.69 5.29 -5.71
CA PRO A 76 -8.50 4.16 -6.14
C PRO A 76 -9.67 3.87 -5.19
N ILE A 77 -9.68 4.51 -4.01
CA ILE A 77 -10.81 4.54 -3.08
C ILE A 77 -11.33 5.97 -3.05
N LYS A 78 -12.65 6.13 -3.18
CA LYS A 78 -13.32 7.43 -3.18
C LYS A 78 -14.64 7.30 -2.44
N ASP A 79 -14.96 8.26 -1.59
CA ASP A 79 -16.25 8.31 -0.86
C ASP A 79 -16.59 7.00 -0.11
N GLY A 80 -15.56 6.31 0.39
CA GLY A 80 -15.69 5.05 1.12
C GLY A 80 -15.85 3.79 0.26
N VAL A 81 -15.84 3.92 -1.08
CA VAL A 81 -15.94 2.79 -2.02
C VAL A 81 -14.65 2.59 -2.81
N ILE A 82 -14.39 1.34 -3.19
CA ILE A 82 -13.35 1.01 -4.17
C ILE A 82 -13.86 1.45 -5.54
N ALA A 83 -13.27 2.52 -6.08
CA ALA A 83 -13.61 3.05 -7.41
C ALA A 83 -12.84 2.34 -8.53
N ASP A 84 -11.71 1.72 -8.21
CA ASP A 84 -10.87 0.96 -9.14
C ASP A 84 -10.23 -0.24 -8.43
N PHE A 85 -10.69 -1.45 -8.76
CA PHE A 85 -10.23 -2.69 -8.12
C PHE A 85 -8.80 -3.06 -8.50
N GLU A 86 -8.42 -2.88 -9.77
CA GLU A 86 -7.07 -3.24 -10.26
C GLU A 86 -6.02 -2.34 -9.61
N VAL A 87 -6.27 -1.03 -9.57
CA VAL A 87 -5.37 -0.06 -8.94
C VAL A 87 -5.34 -0.26 -7.41
N THR A 88 -6.47 -0.60 -6.78
CA THR A 88 -6.51 -0.93 -5.35
C THR A 88 -5.71 -2.19 -5.03
N GLU A 89 -5.85 -3.26 -5.81
CA GLU A 89 -5.06 -4.49 -5.64
C GLU A 89 -3.56 -4.18 -5.75
N ALA A 90 -3.16 -3.44 -6.77
CA ALA A 90 -1.76 -3.08 -6.99
C ALA A 90 -1.20 -2.25 -5.82
N MET A 91 -1.98 -1.31 -5.28
CA MET A 91 -1.63 -0.52 -4.09
C MET A 91 -1.43 -1.40 -2.86
N LEU A 92 -2.39 -2.29 -2.58
CA LEU A 92 -2.32 -3.21 -1.45
C LEU A 92 -1.12 -4.15 -1.56
N ARG A 93 -0.91 -4.74 -2.74
CA ARG A 93 0.25 -5.61 -3.03
C ARG A 93 1.57 -4.87 -2.79
N PHE A 94 1.67 -3.61 -3.20
CA PHE A 94 2.83 -2.77 -2.95
C PHE A 94 3.06 -2.55 -1.45
N PHE A 95 2.04 -2.14 -0.68
CA PHE A 95 2.17 -1.89 0.75
C PHE A 95 2.51 -3.15 1.56
N ILE A 96 1.85 -4.28 1.25
CA ILE A 96 2.16 -5.58 1.87
C ILE A 96 3.63 -5.95 1.61
N LYS A 97 4.10 -5.83 0.35
CA LYS A 97 5.49 -6.10 0.01
C LYS A 97 6.46 -5.15 0.71
N LYS A 98 6.13 -3.85 0.79
CA LYS A 98 6.95 -2.82 1.46
C LYS A 98 7.14 -3.13 2.95
N VAL A 99 6.10 -3.61 3.62
CA VAL A 99 6.16 -3.99 5.05
C VAL A 99 6.97 -5.27 5.27
N HIS A 100 6.84 -6.27 4.40
CA HIS A 100 7.59 -7.53 4.52
C HIS A 100 9.07 -7.40 4.14
N ASN A 101 9.40 -6.62 3.09
CA ASN A 101 10.80 -6.39 2.67
C ASN A 101 11.60 -5.49 3.64
N ARG A 102 10.94 -4.76 4.54
CA ARG A 102 11.61 -4.00 5.61
C ARG A 102 12.32 -4.90 6.63
N ARG A 103 12.09 -6.22 6.60
CA ARG A 103 12.77 -7.20 7.47
C ARG A 103 14.14 -7.66 6.94
N THR A 104 14.56 -7.27 5.73
CA THR A 104 15.77 -7.79 5.06
C THR A 104 16.95 -6.80 4.93
N LEU A 105 16.95 -5.69 5.67
CA LEU A 105 18.07 -4.75 5.81
C LEU A 105 18.37 -4.56 7.30
#